data_AF-A0A5E4X139-F1
#
_entry.id   AF-A0A5E4X139-F1
#
_cell.length_a   1.000
_cell.length_b   1.000
_cell.length_c   1.000
_cell.angle_alpha   90.00
_cell.angle_beta   90.00
_cell.angle_gamma   90.00
#
_symmetry.space_group_name_H-M   'P 1'
#
loop_
_entity.id
_entity.type
_entity.pdbx_description
1 polymer ?
#
loop_
_entity_poly.entity_id
_entity_poly.type
_entity_poly.pdbx_seq_one_letter_code
_entity_poly.pdbx_strand_id
1 'polypeptide(L)'
;MQRRQLLRLLGSLSLALAIGSMETMGAHAADKPLKVGLRGGVDEELWEVAAQVAKSRGLNVEPVVITGTASPNEALNNGDLDANSFQHIPFLRDQVKQRGYKIVAVADTLISPVAFYSKKYKSLEALPAGREDRFADRPEQSDPCARDSA
;
A
#
# COMPACT_ATOMS: atom_id res chain seq x y z
N MET A 1 -43.58 51.31 11.55
CA MET A 1 -42.17 51.19 11.11
C MET A 1 -41.30 50.21 11.93
N GLN A 2 -41.85 49.42 12.88
CA GLN A 2 -41.04 48.52 13.74
C GLN A 2 -40.97 47.04 13.28
N ARG A 3 -41.87 46.57 12.40
CA ARG A 3 -41.83 45.18 11.89
C ARG A 3 -40.61 44.87 11.01
N ARG A 4 -40.06 45.88 10.32
CA ARG A 4 -38.87 45.71 9.45
C ARG A 4 -37.55 45.70 10.24
N GLN A 5 -37.55 46.20 11.47
CA GLN A 5 -36.38 46.15 12.36
C GLN A 5 -36.26 44.80 13.08
N LEU A 6 -37.38 44.13 13.39
CA LEU A 6 -37.36 42.78 13.97
C LEU A 6 -36.77 41.72 13.02
N LEU A 7 -37.03 41.82 11.71
CA LEU A 7 -36.48 40.89 10.71
C LEU A 7 -34.96 41.03 10.50
N ARG A 8 -34.38 42.20 10.83
CA ARG A 8 -32.93 42.43 10.70
C ARG A 8 -32.13 41.87 11.88
N LEU A 9 -32.73 41.77 13.06
CA LEU A 9 -32.11 41.21 14.27
C LEU A 9 -32.10 39.67 14.29
N LEU A 10 -33.04 39.03 13.59
CA LEU A 10 -33.07 37.57 13.43
C LEU A 10 -32.05 37.05 12.40
N GLY A 11 -31.71 37.85 11.38
CA GLY A 11 -30.73 37.46 10.37
C GLY A 11 -29.27 37.53 10.84
N SER A 12 -28.96 38.39 11.82
CA SER A 12 -27.60 38.53 12.37
C SER A 12 -27.24 37.43 13.39
N LEU A 13 -28.21 36.69 13.93
CA LEU A 13 -27.94 35.60 14.86
C LEU A 13 -27.62 34.27 14.16
N SER A 14 -28.01 34.11 12.90
CA SER A 14 -27.73 32.91 12.11
C SER A 14 -26.29 32.85 11.59
N LEU A 15 -25.60 33.98 11.46
CA LEU A 15 -24.22 34.02 10.97
C LEU A 15 -23.17 33.79 12.07
N ALA A 16 -23.53 33.98 13.35
CA ALA A 16 -22.64 33.69 14.47
C ALA A 16 -22.54 32.19 14.81
N LEU A 17 -23.49 31.37 14.34
CA LEU A 17 -23.51 29.93 14.62
C LEU A 17 -22.78 29.08 13.56
N ALA A 18 -22.38 29.67 12.43
CA ALA A 18 -21.70 28.96 11.35
C ALA A 18 -20.17 28.89 11.50
N ILE A 19 -19.58 29.58 12.49
CA ILE A 19 -18.13 29.61 12.72
C ILE A 19 -17.71 28.68 13.89
N GLY A 20 -18.68 28.09 14.60
CA GLY A 20 -18.43 27.29 15.80
C GLY A 20 -18.11 25.80 15.59
N SER A 21 -18.24 25.28 14.37
CA SER A 21 -18.13 23.83 14.09
C SER A 21 -17.04 23.53 13.08
N MET A 22 -15.87 24.11 13.28
CA MET A 22 -14.62 23.45 12.86
C MET A 22 -14.17 22.56 14.02
N GLU A 23 -14.96 21.52 14.29
CA GLU A 23 -14.54 20.44 15.16
C GLU A 23 -13.29 19.85 14.52
N THR A 24 -12.17 19.99 15.25
CA THR A 24 -10.96 19.24 14.99
C THR A 24 -11.36 17.78 14.91
N MET A 25 -11.38 17.24 13.69
CA MET A 25 -11.36 15.80 13.42
C MET A 25 -10.04 15.26 13.97
N GLY A 26 -9.98 15.15 15.30
CA GLY A 26 -9.00 14.32 15.96
C GLY A 26 -9.25 12.93 15.42
N ALA A 27 -8.31 12.43 14.63
CA ALA A 27 -8.30 11.04 14.25
C ALA A 27 -8.32 10.25 15.57
N HIS A 28 -9.48 9.70 15.91
CA HIS A 28 -9.56 8.63 16.88
C HIS A 28 -8.74 7.50 16.29
N ALA A 29 -7.48 7.41 16.69
CA ALA A 29 -6.71 6.20 16.54
C ALA A 29 -7.58 5.11 17.15
N ALA A 30 -8.02 4.16 16.33
CA ALA A 30 -8.67 2.97 16.84
C ALA A 30 -7.75 2.39 17.92
N ASP A 31 -8.30 1.99 19.08
CA ASP A 31 -7.52 1.35 20.15
C ASP A 31 -6.80 0.06 19.66
N LYS A 32 -7.17 -0.44 18.47
CA LYS A 32 -6.58 -1.60 17.82
C LYS A 32 -5.40 -1.19 16.94
N PRO A 33 -4.27 -1.91 17.02
CA PRO A 33 -3.14 -1.68 16.13
C PRO A 33 -3.53 -1.90 14.67
N LEU A 34 -2.97 -1.09 13.77
CA LEU A 34 -3.03 -1.27 12.33
C LEU A 34 -2.09 -2.42 11.94
N LYS A 35 -2.65 -3.55 11.51
CA LYS A 35 -1.89 -4.75 11.14
C LYS A 35 -1.41 -4.68 9.71
N VAL A 36 -0.09 -4.71 9.53
CA VAL A 36 0.54 -4.65 8.20
C VAL A 36 1.31 -5.93 7.90
N GLY A 37 0.85 -6.69 6.90
CA GLY A 37 1.48 -7.95 6.49
C GLY A 37 2.74 -7.75 5.63
N LEU A 38 3.83 -8.45 5.97
CA LEU A 38 5.15 -8.39 5.31
C LEU A 38 5.65 -9.78 4.92
N ARG A 39 6.63 -9.87 4.01
CA ARG A 39 7.30 -11.15 3.66
C ARG A 39 8.56 -11.45 4.48
N GLY A 40 8.95 -10.55 5.37
CA GLY A 40 10.16 -10.68 6.21
C GLY A 40 11.45 -10.37 5.45
N GLY A 41 12.59 -10.45 6.15
CA GLY A 41 13.89 -10.05 5.60
C GLY A 41 14.10 -8.54 5.73
N VAL A 42 14.56 -7.87 4.66
CA VAL A 42 14.84 -6.42 4.67
C VAL A 42 13.59 -5.60 5.01
N ASP A 43 12.41 -6.08 4.63
CA ASP A 43 11.14 -5.39 4.93
C ASP A 43 10.85 -5.34 6.43
N GLU A 44 11.32 -6.33 7.22
CA GLU A 44 11.08 -6.39 8.66
C GLU A 44 11.81 -5.25 9.40
N GLU A 45 13.11 -5.09 9.12
CA GLU A 45 13.93 -4.01 9.67
C GLU A 45 13.38 -2.63 9.29
N LEU A 46 12.95 -2.47 8.03
CA LEU A 46 12.38 -1.22 7.54
C LEU A 46 11.06 -0.88 8.25
N TRP A 47 10.17 -1.87 8.41
CA TRP A 47 8.87 -1.65 9.02
C TRP A 47 8.93 -1.55 10.55
N GLU A 48 9.96 -2.07 11.21
CA GLU A 48 10.24 -1.79 12.61
C GLU A 48 10.48 -0.28 12.83
N VAL A 49 11.33 0.33 12.00
CA VAL A 49 11.58 1.77 12.04
C VAL A 49 10.31 2.55 11.68
N ALA A 50 9.57 2.13 10.65
CA ALA A 50 8.32 2.78 10.26
C ALA A 50 7.29 2.76 11.41
N ALA A 51 7.17 1.64 12.12
CA ALA A 51 6.27 1.50 13.27
C ALA A 51 6.68 2.42 14.43
N GLN A 52 7.97 2.57 14.71
CA GLN A 52 8.48 3.52 15.72
C GLN A 52 8.11 4.97 15.37
N VAL A 53 8.31 5.37 14.10
CA VAL A 53 7.95 6.71 13.61
C VAL A 53 6.42 6.91 13.67
N ALA A 54 5.63 5.92 13.26
CA ALA A 54 4.18 5.97 13.35
C ALA A 54 3.70 6.15 14.80
N LYS A 55 4.30 5.43 15.75
CA LYS A 55 3.97 5.53 17.18
C LYS A 55 4.24 6.93 17.73
N SER A 56 5.33 7.57 17.33
CA SER A 56 5.62 8.98 17.70
C SER A 56 4.58 9.98 17.18
N ARG A 57 3.80 9.58 16.17
CA ARG A 57 2.72 10.37 15.54
C ARG A 57 1.33 9.94 16.02
N GLY A 58 1.24 9.09 17.05
CA GLY A 58 -0.03 8.63 17.62
C GLY A 58 -0.71 7.51 16.82
N LEU A 59 -0.01 6.84 15.89
CA LEU A 59 -0.53 5.68 15.17
C LEU A 59 0.14 4.40 15.67
N ASN A 60 -0.66 3.44 16.15
CA ASN A 60 -0.15 2.14 16.55
C ASN A 60 -0.12 1.19 15.34
N VAL A 61 1.06 0.81 14.88
CA VAL A 61 1.26 -0.10 13.73
C VAL A 61 1.88 -1.39 14.24
N GLU A 62 1.31 -2.52 13.83
CA GLU A 62 1.79 -3.87 14.12
C GLU A 62 2.25 -4.54 12.82
N PRO A 63 3.58 -4.59 12.56
CA PRO A 63 4.13 -5.38 11.47
C PRO A 63 3.91 -6.88 11.73
N VAL A 64 3.32 -7.59 10.77
CA VAL A 64 3.03 -9.03 10.83
C VAL A 64 3.81 -9.74 9.74
N VAL A 65 4.82 -10.53 10.13
CA VAL A 65 5.63 -11.29 9.17
C VAL A 65 4.88 -12.56 8.75
N ILE A 66 4.54 -12.64 7.47
CA ILE A 66 3.89 -13.79 6.85
C ILE A 66 4.96 -14.68 6.23
N THR A 67 5.17 -15.85 6.84
CA THR A 67 6.16 -16.83 6.41
C THR A 67 5.54 -17.95 5.57
N GLY A 68 6.39 -18.66 4.82
CA GLY A 68 5.98 -19.84 4.06
C GLY A 68 5.07 -19.54 2.85
N THR A 69 4.06 -20.41 2.67
CA THR A 69 3.15 -20.41 1.51
C THR A 69 1.92 -19.53 1.70
N ALA A 70 1.74 -18.94 2.89
CA ALA A 70 0.61 -18.04 3.16
C ALA A 70 0.69 -16.79 2.27
N SER A 71 -0.47 -16.39 1.73
CA SER A 71 -0.60 -15.23 0.84
C SER A 71 -0.97 -13.97 1.65
N PRO A 72 -0.13 -12.92 1.64
CA PRO A 72 -0.50 -11.65 2.28
C PRO A 72 -1.73 -10.98 1.63
N ASN A 73 -2.00 -11.26 0.35
CA ASN A 73 -3.19 -10.75 -0.34
C ASN A 73 -4.46 -11.46 0.11
N GLU A 74 -4.39 -12.77 0.38
CA GLU A 74 -5.52 -13.52 0.89
C GLU A 74 -5.87 -13.10 2.32
N ALA A 75 -4.85 -12.98 3.19
CA ALA A 75 -5.04 -12.50 4.56
C ALA A 75 -5.65 -11.08 4.60
N LEU A 76 -5.21 -10.18 3.71
CA LEU A 76 -5.80 -8.85 3.57
C LEU A 76 -7.25 -8.92 3.07
N ASN A 77 -7.52 -9.73 2.05
CA ASN A 77 -8.87 -9.87 1.50
C ASN A 77 -9.86 -10.49 2.50
N ASN A 78 -9.38 -11.36 3.39
CA ASN A 78 -10.18 -12.00 4.44
C ASN A 78 -10.39 -11.08 5.67
N GLY A 79 -9.68 -9.96 5.75
CA GLY A 79 -9.76 -9.01 6.86
C GLY A 79 -8.89 -9.38 8.07
N ASP A 80 -7.95 -10.31 7.92
CA ASP A 80 -6.98 -10.66 8.97
C ASP A 80 -5.89 -9.58 9.11
N LEU A 81 -5.68 -8.79 8.06
CA LEU A 81 -4.77 -7.65 7.98
C LEU A 81 -5.54 -6.40 7.56
N ASP A 82 -5.05 -5.22 7.97
CA ASP A 82 -5.56 -3.93 7.49
C ASP A 82 -4.82 -3.47 6.22
N ALA A 83 -3.55 -3.85 6.08
CA ALA A 83 -2.75 -3.59 4.88
C ALA A 83 -1.67 -4.68 4.69
N ASN A 84 -1.03 -4.70 3.52
CA ASN A 84 0.20 -5.45 3.31
C ASN A 84 1.21 -4.60 2.51
N SER A 85 2.50 -4.90 2.67
CA SER A 85 3.61 -4.26 1.94
C SER A 85 4.61 -5.32 1.52
N PHE A 86 4.46 -5.85 0.30
CA PHE A 86 5.37 -6.88 -0.23
C PHE A 86 5.46 -6.96 -1.76
N GLN A 87 4.61 -6.23 -2.48
CA GLN A 87 4.35 -6.47 -3.91
C GLN A 87 4.45 -5.20 -4.75
N HIS A 88 4.67 -5.38 -6.04
CA HIS A 88 4.55 -4.35 -7.08
C HIS A 88 3.16 -4.34 -7.73
N ILE A 89 2.84 -3.24 -8.41
CA ILE A 89 1.52 -2.98 -9.01
C ILE A 89 1.09 -4.05 -10.04
N PRO A 90 1.96 -4.50 -10.97
CA PRO A 90 1.59 -5.58 -11.91
C PRO A 90 1.10 -6.85 -11.23
N PHE A 91 1.83 -7.33 -10.22
CA PHE A 91 1.45 -8.52 -9.44
C PHE A 91 0.08 -8.35 -8.77
N LEU A 92 -0.16 -7.20 -8.14
CA LEU A 92 -1.44 -6.89 -7.51
C LEU A 92 -2.60 -6.97 -8.50
N ARG A 93 -2.43 -6.35 -9.67
CA ARG A 93 -3.45 -6.34 -10.73
C ARG A 93 -3.78 -7.76 -11.19
N ASP A 94 -2.77 -8.62 -11.31
CA ASP A 94 -2.97 -10.01 -11.71
C ASP A 94 -3.65 -10.82 -10.64
N GLN A 95 -3.29 -10.63 -9.37
CA GLN A 95 -3.95 -11.27 -8.25
C GLN A 95 -5.43 -10.87 -8.17
N VAL A 96 -5.73 -9.58 -8.32
CA VAL A 96 -7.13 -9.09 -8.37
C VAL A 96 -7.88 -9.72 -9.54
N LYS A 97 -7.28 -9.78 -10.74
CA LYS A 97 -7.90 -10.37 -11.93
C LYS A 97 -8.13 -11.88 -11.80
N GLN A 98 -7.16 -12.61 -11.25
CA GLN A 98 -7.18 -14.08 -11.20
C GLN A 98 -7.93 -14.64 -9.99
N ARG A 99 -7.95 -13.92 -8.86
CA ARG A 99 -8.53 -14.38 -7.59
C ARG A 99 -9.78 -13.59 -7.18
N GLY A 100 -10.08 -12.47 -7.84
CA GLY A 100 -11.23 -11.64 -7.51
C GLY A 100 -11.10 -10.90 -6.18
N TYR A 101 -9.86 -10.67 -5.71
CA TYR A 101 -9.63 -9.94 -4.46
C TYR A 101 -10.13 -8.50 -4.55
N LYS A 102 -10.66 -7.98 -3.44
CA LYS A 102 -11.17 -6.60 -3.33
C LYS A 102 -10.16 -5.70 -2.62
N ILE A 103 -8.94 -5.70 -3.12
CA ILE A 103 -7.81 -4.96 -2.57
C ILE A 103 -7.27 -3.98 -3.60
N VAL A 104 -6.70 -2.87 -3.13
CA VAL A 104 -6.20 -1.78 -3.98
C VAL A 104 -4.85 -1.27 -3.48
N ALA A 105 -4.06 -0.69 -4.38
CA ALA A 105 -2.85 0.02 -3.98
C ALA A 105 -3.20 1.37 -3.35
N VAL A 106 -2.59 1.69 -2.21
CA VAL A 106 -2.85 2.94 -1.46
C VAL A 106 -1.65 3.87 -1.42
N ALA A 107 -0.43 3.33 -1.47
CA ALA A 107 0.82 4.09 -1.43
C ALA A 107 1.99 3.22 -1.93
N ASP A 108 3.02 3.88 -2.46
CA ASP A 108 4.31 3.25 -2.73
C ASP A 108 5.20 3.31 -1.49
N THR A 109 5.90 2.22 -1.18
CA THR A 109 6.73 2.10 0.03
C THR A 109 8.22 2.05 -0.30
N LEU A 110 8.62 1.07 -1.10
CA LEU A 110 10.01 0.78 -1.47
C LEU A 110 10.08 0.44 -2.96
N ILE A 111 11.16 0.89 -3.61
CA ILE A 111 11.56 0.38 -4.91
C ILE A 111 12.80 -0.48 -4.72
N SER A 112 12.71 -1.75 -5.14
CA SER A 112 13.84 -2.68 -5.17
C SER A 112 14.27 -2.90 -6.62
N PRO A 113 15.38 -2.28 -7.07
CA PRO A 113 15.82 -2.41 -8.46
C PRO A 113 16.23 -3.85 -8.78
N VAL A 114 15.82 -4.34 -9.94
CA VAL A 114 16.31 -5.61 -10.46
C VAL A 114 17.75 -5.42 -10.95
N ALA A 115 18.67 -6.22 -10.42
CA ALA A 115 20.07 -6.21 -10.81
C ALA A 115 20.54 -7.59 -11.27
N PHE A 116 21.31 -7.62 -12.35
CA PHE A 116 21.93 -8.84 -12.84
C PHE A 116 23.25 -9.08 -12.10
N TYR A 117 23.40 -10.26 -11.53
CA TYR A 117 24.63 -10.67 -10.85
C TYR A 117 25.27 -11.85 -11.58
N SER A 118 26.59 -11.82 -11.75
CA SER A 118 27.33 -12.90 -12.39
C SER A 118 28.62 -13.18 -11.63
N LYS A 119 28.85 -14.47 -11.33
CA LYS A 119 30.14 -14.94 -10.79
C LYS A 119 31.22 -15.09 -11.86
N LYS A 120 30.84 -15.09 -13.15
CA LYS A 120 31.73 -15.46 -14.27
C LYS A 120 32.06 -14.30 -15.21
N TYR A 121 31.07 -13.46 -15.49
CA TYR A 121 31.17 -12.37 -16.46
C TYR A 121 31.11 -11.04 -15.72
N LYS A 122 32.03 -10.13 -16.05
CA LYS A 122 32.16 -8.84 -15.36
C LYS A 122 31.38 -7.70 -16.02
N SER A 123 30.86 -7.93 -17.22
CA SER A 123 30.07 -6.96 -17.97
C SER A 123 29.06 -7.69 -18.87
N LEU A 124 28.05 -6.96 -19.34
CA LEU A 124 27.02 -7.53 -20.23
C LEU A 124 27.60 -7.92 -21.59
N GLU A 125 28.62 -7.20 -22.08
CA GLU A 125 29.28 -7.46 -23.36
C GLU A 125 30.13 -8.75 -23.33
N ALA A 126 30.52 -9.21 -22.15
CA ALA A 126 31.24 -10.47 -21.97
C ALA A 126 30.32 -11.70 -22.01
N LEU A 127 29.00 -11.51 -22.15
CA LEU A 127 28.04 -12.61 -22.24
C LEU A 127 28.16 -13.31 -23.62
N PRO A 128 28.25 -14.65 -23.67
CA PRO A 128 28.22 -15.37 -24.93
C PRO A 128 26.88 -15.18 -25.64
N ALA A 129 26.91 -14.95 -26.95
CA ALA A 129 25.69 -14.88 -27.77
C ALA A 129 24.88 -16.18 -27.65
N GLY A 130 23.56 -16.08 -27.47
CA GLY A 130 22.65 -17.22 -27.39
C GLY A 130 22.49 -17.87 -26.02
N ARG A 131 23.02 -17.27 -24.94
CA ARG A 131 22.67 -17.69 -23.59
C ARG A 131 21.32 -17.09 -23.21
N GLU A 132 20.28 -17.91 -23.24
CA GLU A 132 19.05 -17.65 -22.51
C GLU A 132 19.42 -17.35 -21.04
N ASP A 133 19.08 -16.14 -20.64
CA ASP A 133 19.00 -15.74 -19.27
C ASP A 133 18.12 -16.75 -18.55
N ARG A 134 18.72 -17.57 -17.68
CA ARG A 134 17.96 -18.30 -16.66
C ARG A 134 17.43 -17.29 -15.65
N PHE A 135 16.54 -16.40 -16.07
CA PHE A 135 15.56 -15.85 -15.17
C PHE A 135 14.81 -17.07 -14.63
N ALA A 136 14.71 -17.19 -13.31
CA ALA A 136 13.85 -18.22 -12.76
C ALA A 136 12.45 -17.91 -13.25
N ASP A 137 12.01 -18.64 -14.27
CA ASP A 137 10.71 -18.51 -14.90
C ASP A 137 9.67 -18.95 -13.86
N ARG A 138 9.35 -18.04 -12.94
CA ARG A 138 8.13 -18.09 -12.17
C ARG A 138 7.16 -17.25 -12.99
N PRO A 139 6.24 -17.87 -13.74
CA PRO A 139 5.41 -17.15 -14.67
C PRO A 139 4.56 -16.14 -13.90
N GLU A 140 4.88 -14.86 -14.05
CA GLU A 140 3.97 -13.77 -13.69
C GLU A 140 2.96 -13.71 -14.83
N GLN A 141 1.88 -14.50 -14.71
CA GLN A 141 0.87 -14.66 -15.75
C GLN A 141 0.05 -13.38 -15.95
N SER A 142 0.60 -12.43 -16.69
CA SER A 142 -0.15 -11.49 -17.52
C SER A 142 0.73 -10.81 -18.58
N ASP A 143 1.39 -11.59 -19.44
CA ASP A 143 1.92 -11.01 -20.68
C ASP A 143 0.92 -11.24 -21.84
N PRO A 144 -0.03 -10.31 -22.09
CA PRO A 144 -0.92 -10.42 -23.25
C PRO A 144 -0.18 -10.24 -24.59
N CYS A 145 1.10 -9.83 -24.58
CA CYS A 145 1.90 -9.66 -25.78
C CYS A 145 2.55 -10.96 -26.31
N ALA A 146 2.52 -12.07 -25.57
CA ALA A 146 3.22 -13.29 -25.97
C ALA A 146 2.43 -14.22 -26.92
N ARG A 147 1.26 -13.81 -27.44
CA ARG A 147 0.39 -14.68 -28.26
C ARG A 147 0.39 -14.42 -29.77
N ASP A 148 1.16 -13.46 -30.28
CA ASP A 148 1.14 -13.12 -31.71
C ASP A 148 2.48 -13.33 -32.44
N SER A 149 3.36 -14.21 -31.95
CA SER A 149 4.62 -14.51 -32.66
C SER A 149 5.12 -15.93 -32.41
N ALA A 150 4.42 -16.93 -32.96
CA ALA A 150 4.96 -18.16 -33.57
C ALA A 150 3.82 -19.12 -33.96
#